data_AF-A0A3B4FJL1-F1
#
_entry.id   AF-A0A3B4FJL1-F1
#
_cell.length_a   1.000
_cell.length_b   1.000
_cell.length_c   1.000
_cell.angle_alpha   90.00
_cell.angle_beta   90.00
_cell.angle_gamma   90.00
#
_symmetry.space_group_name_H-M   'P 1'
#
loop_
_entity.id
_entity.type
_entity.pdbx_description
1 polymer ?
#
loop_
_entity_poly.entity_id
_entity_poly.type
_entity_poly.pdbx_seq_one_letter_code
_entity_poly.pdbx_strand_id
1 'polypeptide(L)'
;ERADVTLQTGESPSNAKIIWTFGAENPNMRLATIKKRVVKSDYDARFKDRLQLDSQTGALTITQLSVQDSGIYKWQAISDTILWKQFNLTVY
;
A
#
# COMPACT_ATOMS: atom_id res chain seq x y z
N GLU A 1 -4.56 -21.20 -9.20
CA GLU A 1 -4.70 -20.60 -7.87
C GLU A 1 -4.68 -19.08 -7.98
N ARG A 2 -5.21 -18.31 -7.02
CA ARG A 2 -4.97 -16.86 -7.00
C ARG A 2 -3.93 -16.54 -5.93
N ALA A 3 -2.85 -15.89 -6.32
CA ALA A 3 -1.77 -15.50 -5.40
C ALA A 3 -2.19 -14.28 -4.59
N ASP A 4 -1.81 -14.26 -3.31
CA ASP A 4 -1.76 -13.06 -2.49
C ASP A 4 -0.30 -12.60 -2.34
N VAL A 5 -0.12 -11.29 -2.19
CA VAL A 5 1.19 -10.71 -1.87
C VAL A 5 1.06 -9.80 -0.68
N THR A 6 2.05 -9.83 0.20
CA THR A 6 2.15 -8.89 1.30
C THR A 6 3.39 -8.02 1.12
N LEU A 7 3.17 -6.73 0.93
CA LEU A 7 4.23 -5.74 0.83
C LEU A 7 4.56 -5.26 2.24
N GLN A 8 5.59 -5.87 2.83
CA GLN A 8 6.07 -5.51 4.15
C GLN A 8 6.97 -4.27 4.08
N THR A 9 6.66 -3.28 4.90
CA THR A 9 7.42 -2.03 5.00
C THR A 9 8.60 -2.18 5.94
N GLY A 10 8.50 -3.09 6.92
CA GLY A 10 9.49 -3.33 7.99
C GLY A 10 9.60 -2.18 8.99
N GLU A 11 8.74 -1.17 8.85
CA GLU A 11 8.82 0.10 9.54
C GLU A 11 7.54 0.26 10.36
N SER A 12 7.65 0.40 11.67
CA SER A 12 6.52 0.63 12.57
C SER A 12 6.49 2.09 13.03
N PRO A 13 6.14 3.06 12.16
CA PRO A 13 6.16 4.43 12.58
C PRO A 13 4.92 4.71 13.43
N SER A 14 5.07 4.57 14.75
CA SER A 14 3.99 4.75 15.72
C SER A 14 3.28 6.12 15.61
N ASN A 15 3.95 7.12 15.04
CA ASN A 15 3.41 8.47 14.82
C ASN A 15 3.49 8.99 13.36
N ALA A 16 3.99 8.22 12.38
CA ALA A 16 4.02 8.72 10.99
C ALA A 16 2.68 8.53 10.29
N LYS A 17 2.42 9.41 9.32
CA LYS A 17 1.36 9.22 8.34
C LYS A 17 1.87 8.29 7.25
N ILE A 18 1.28 7.10 7.15
CA ILE A 18 1.58 6.16 6.07
C ILE A 18 0.63 6.42 4.90
N ILE A 19 1.15 6.38 3.68
CA ILE A 19 0.40 6.54 2.45
C ILE A 19 0.87 5.46 1.47
N TRP A 20 -0.08 4.68 0.97
CA TRP A 20 0.09 3.74 -0.12
C TRP A 20 -0.52 4.30 -1.39
N THR A 21 0.25 4.31 -2.46
CA THR A 21 -0.18 4.78 -3.77
C THR A 21 0.23 3.79 -4.85
N PHE A 22 -0.60 3.65 -5.87
CA PHE A 22 -0.32 2.86 -7.07
C PHE A 22 0.04 3.79 -8.24
N GLY A 23 1.21 3.56 -8.85
CA GLY A 23 1.74 4.34 -9.97
C GLY A 23 3.16 4.87 -9.74
N ALA A 24 3.98 4.87 -10.79
CA ALA A 24 5.41 5.22 -10.74
C ALA A 24 5.71 6.71 -10.92
N GLU A 25 5.02 7.36 -11.87
CA GLU A 25 5.35 8.74 -12.29
C GLU A 25 4.37 9.79 -11.77
N ASN A 26 3.13 9.41 -11.52
CA ASN A 26 2.16 10.24 -10.80
C ASN A 26 1.29 9.31 -9.97
N PRO A 27 1.34 9.37 -8.62
CA PRO A 27 0.46 8.60 -7.77
C PRO A 27 -0.96 9.17 -7.87
N ASN A 28 -1.61 8.97 -9.01
CA ASN A 28 -3.00 9.38 -9.25
C ASN A 28 -3.96 8.59 -8.38
N MET A 29 -3.51 7.46 -7.85
CA MET A 29 -4.35 6.59 -7.06
C MET A 29 -3.75 6.29 -5.70
N ARG A 30 -4.41 6.84 -4.68
CA ARG A 30 -4.23 6.40 -3.30
C ARG A 30 -4.94 5.06 -3.16
N LEU A 31 -4.28 4.13 -2.50
CA LEU A 31 -4.85 2.83 -2.15
C LEU A 31 -5.36 2.87 -0.72
N ALA A 32 -4.48 3.29 0.20
CA ALA A 32 -4.79 3.38 1.60
C ALA A 32 -3.84 4.32 2.32
N THR A 33 -4.25 4.79 3.49
CA THR A 33 -3.49 5.70 4.34
C THR A 33 -3.66 5.32 5.80
N ILE A 34 -2.64 5.56 6.61
CA ILE A 34 -2.71 5.39 8.06
C ILE A 34 -2.38 6.72 8.70
N LYS A 35 -3.23 7.17 9.63
CA LYS A 35 -2.98 8.36 10.43
C LYS A 35 -3.36 8.05 11.87
N LYS A 36 -2.40 8.14 12.80
CA LYS A 36 -2.62 7.87 14.24
C LYS A 36 -3.29 6.50 14.48
N ARG A 37 -2.79 5.43 13.86
CA ARG A 37 -3.36 4.06 13.88
C ARG A 37 -4.77 3.91 13.29
N VAL A 38 -5.34 4.96 12.70
CA VAL A 38 -6.58 4.86 11.92
C VAL A 38 -6.23 4.57 10.47
N VAL A 39 -6.64 3.40 9.98
CA VAL A 39 -6.55 3.04 8.57
C VAL A 39 -7.71 3.70 7.83
N LYS A 40 -7.37 4.51 6.82
CA LYS A 40 -8.29 5.02 5.82
C LYS A 40 -7.90 4.41 4.49
N SER A 41 -8.64 3.39 4.11
CA SER A 41 -8.57 2.82 2.78
C SER A 41 -9.35 3.69 1.80
N ASP A 42 -8.64 4.28 0.85
CA ASP A 42 -9.23 5.03 -0.25
C ASP A 42 -9.25 4.08 -1.44
N TYR A 43 -10.00 2.99 -1.30
CA TYR A 43 -10.05 1.97 -2.34
C TYR A 43 -10.74 2.57 -3.56
N ASP A 44 -10.01 2.66 -4.67
CA ASP A 44 -10.64 2.73 -5.97
C ASP A 44 -11.49 1.47 -6.13
N ALA A 45 -12.65 1.60 -6.81
CA ALA A 45 -13.65 0.54 -6.86
C ALA A 45 -13.09 -0.82 -7.33
N ARG A 46 -11.99 -0.81 -8.10
CA ARG A 46 -11.28 -1.98 -8.60
C ARG A 46 -10.49 -2.79 -7.56
N PHE A 47 -10.13 -2.18 -6.43
CA PHE A 47 -9.41 -2.84 -5.33
C PHE A 47 -10.24 -2.98 -4.05
N LYS A 48 -11.48 -2.49 -4.08
CA LYS A 48 -12.44 -2.63 -2.99
C LYS A 48 -12.59 -4.13 -2.69
N ASP A 49 -12.49 -4.49 -1.42
CA ASP A 49 -12.49 -5.86 -0.86
C ASP A 49 -11.22 -6.71 -1.01
N ARG A 50 -10.28 -6.34 -1.91
CA ARG A 50 -9.07 -7.16 -2.15
C ARG A 50 -7.82 -6.65 -1.43
N LEU A 51 -7.77 -5.36 -1.11
CA LEU A 51 -6.66 -4.74 -0.39
C LEU A 51 -6.90 -4.71 1.12
N GLN A 52 -5.98 -5.31 1.88
CA GLN A 52 -5.95 -5.22 3.34
C GLN A 52 -4.72 -4.45 3.77
N LEU A 53 -4.89 -3.49 4.69
CA LEU A 53 -3.79 -2.72 5.23
C LEU A 53 -3.70 -2.96 6.74
N ASP A 54 -2.52 -3.39 7.18
CA ASP A 54 -2.25 -3.61 8.58
C ASP A 54 -1.96 -2.29 9.29
N SER A 55 -2.80 -1.93 10.27
CA SER A 55 -2.69 -0.67 11.02
C SER A 55 -1.47 -0.58 11.94
N GLN A 56 -0.85 -1.73 12.26
CA GLN A 56 0.17 -1.87 13.28
C GLN A 56 1.58 -1.80 12.67
N THR A 57 1.75 -2.45 11.52
CA THR A 57 3.00 -2.55 10.75
C THR A 57 3.00 -1.68 9.51
N GLY A 58 1.83 -1.24 9.02
CA GLY A 58 1.72 -0.51 7.77
C GLY A 58 1.86 -1.36 6.51
N ALA A 59 1.89 -2.69 6.65
CA ALA A 59 1.98 -3.62 5.53
C ALA A 59 0.70 -3.63 4.69
N LEU A 60 0.85 -3.67 3.37
CA LEU A 60 -0.26 -3.78 2.41
C LEU A 60 -0.32 -5.20 1.87
N THR A 61 -1.41 -5.88 2.15
CA THR A 61 -1.72 -7.21 1.62
C THR A 61 -2.71 -7.05 0.47
N ILE A 62 -2.37 -7.63 -0.67
CA ILE A 62 -3.20 -7.63 -1.87
C ILE A 62 -3.63 -9.06 -2.14
N THR A 63 -4.92 -9.31 -2.05
CA THR A 63 -5.49 -10.64 -2.29
C THR A 63 -6.00 -10.77 -3.72
N GLN A 64 -6.05 -12.02 -4.19
CA GLN A 64 -6.56 -12.40 -5.50
C GLN A 64 -5.84 -11.77 -6.71
N LEU A 65 -4.52 -11.54 -6.64
CA LEU A 65 -3.74 -10.85 -7.67
C LEU A 65 -4.08 -11.27 -9.10
N SER A 66 -4.14 -10.28 -9.97
CA SER A 66 -4.34 -10.41 -11.40
C SER A 66 -3.21 -9.72 -12.14
N VAL A 67 -2.98 -10.12 -13.39
CA VAL A 67 -2.01 -9.48 -14.30
C VAL A 67 -2.25 -7.96 -14.38
N GLN A 68 -3.50 -7.51 -14.21
CA GLN A 68 -3.88 -6.09 -14.15
C GLN A 68 -3.44 -5.35 -12.89
N ASP A 69 -3.16 -6.06 -11.80
CA ASP A 69 -2.64 -5.49 -10.56
C ASP A 69 -1.11 -5.28 -10.61
N SER A 70 -0.46 -5.72 -11.71
CA SER A 70 0.95 -5.48 -11.95
C SER A 70 1.23 -4.00 -12.08
N GLY A 71 2.26 -3.54 -11.39
CA GLY A 71 2.65 -2.15 -11.40
C GLY A 71 3.50 -1.78 -10.20
N ILE A 72 3.73 -0.48 -10.08
CA ILE A 72 4.59 0.09 -9.06
C ILE A 72 3.73 0.56 -7.89
N TYR A 73 3.99 -0.03 -6.73
CA TYR A 73 3.39 0.33 -5.46
C TYR A 73 4.38 1.17 -4.68
N LYS A 74 3.96 2.35 -4.24
CA LYS A 74 4.79 3.26 -3.46
C LYS A 74 4.22 3.39 -2.05
N TRP A 75 5.07 3.14 -1.08
CA TRP A 75 4.84 3.37 0.32
C TRP A 75 5.55 4.66 0.73
N GLN A 76 4.88 5.50 1.50
CA GLN A 76 5.46 6.72 2.05
C GLN A 76 5.08 6.82 3.53
N ALA A 77 6.06 7.06 4.40
CA ALA A 77 5.86 7.43 5.79
C ALA A 77 6.33 8.87 6.01
N ILE A 78 5.39 9.72 6.42
CA ILE A 78 5.61 11.13 6.69
C ILE A 78 5.52 11.35 8.19
N SER A 79 6.67 11.53 8.84
CA SER A 79 6.78 11.95 10.23
C SER A 79 7.70 13.18 10.29
N ASP A 80 8.76 13.14 11.09
CA ASP A 80 9.81 14.17 11.10
C ASP A 80 10.69 14.07 9.84
N THR A 81 10.89 12.85 9.36
CA THR A 81 11.55 12.53 8.09
C THR A 81 10.56 11.92 7.12
N ILE A 82 10.74 12.16 5.83
CA ILE A 82 9.96 11.52 4.77
C ILE A 82 10.69 10.26 4.34
N LEU A 83 10.15 9.10 4.71
CA LEU A 83 10.61 7.81 4.21
C LEU A 83 9.69 7.36 3.10
N TRP A 84 10.26 6.74 2.07
CA TRP A 84 9.49 6.14 1.00
C TRP A 84 10.16 4.86 0.52
N LYS A 85 9.33 3.91 0.10
CA LYS A 85 9.75 2.65 -0.51
C LYS A 85 8.92 2.41 -1.75
N GLN A 86 9.53 1.78 -2.73
CA GLN A 86 8.88 1.37 -3.96
C GLN A 86 8.95 -0.14 -4.08
N PHE A 87 7.82 -0.74 -4.38
CA PHE A 87 7.67 -2.17 -4.63
C PHE A 87 7.20 -2.33 -6.07
N ASN A 88 7.97 -3.06 -6.87
CA ASN A 88 7.55 -3.42 -8.21
C ASN A 88 6.88 -4.78 -8.14
N LEU A 89 5.59 -4.83 -8.44
CA LEU A 89 4.82 -6.06 -8.46
C LEU A 89 4.56 -6.44 -9.92
N THR A 90 5.07 -7.60 -10.32
CA THR A 90 4.80 -8.16 -11.65
C THR A 90 4.14 -9.51 -11.46
N VAL A 91 2.90 -9.64 -11.93
CA VAL A 91 2.13 -10.88 -11.91
C VAL A 91 2.19 -11.46 -13.33
N TYR A 92 2.63 -12.72 -13.45
CA TYR A 92 2.73 -13.46 -14.71
C TYR A 92 1.56 -14.43 -14.89
#